data_AF-A0A5N8Z619-F1
#
_entry.id   AF-A0A5N8Z619-F1
#
_cell.length_a   1.000
_cell.length_b   1.000
_cell.length_c   1.000
_cell.angle_alpha   90.00
_cell.angle_beta   90.00
_cell.angle_gamma   90.00
#
_symmetry.space_group_name_H-M   'P 1'
#
loop_
_entity.id
_entity.type
_entity.pdbx_description
1 polymer ?
#
loop_
_entity_poly.entity_id
_entity_poly.type
_entity_poly.pdbx_seq_one_letter_code
_entity_poly.pdbx_strand_id
1 'polypeptide(L)'
;IERDLPILAIGGGMHTLNLAMGGSLIEDIPDHGLDEESGRNVSGKHRIWISPGSKLASVLGSGGQVRVNSRHRNGIREAQKSRKLVASAYSIEDSIIEGLESPNHTWVLAIQCHPERQDEVPRQFYKLFRELADRSKDYRYPNDNHVQTKF
;
A
#
# COMPACT_ATOMS: atom_id res chain seq x y z
N ILE A 1 0.87 -11.25 -10.47
CA ILE A 1 0.79 -11.62 -9.03
C ILE A 1 0.46 -13.11 -8.80
N GLU A 2 0.26 -13.89 -9.87
CA GLU A 2 -0.22 -15.28 -9.85
C GLU A 2 0.67 -16.29 -9.12
N ARG A 3 1.96 -15.98 -8.94
CA ARG A 3 2.92 -16.84 -8.22
C ARG A 3 2.83 -16.73 -6.70
N ASP A 4 1.85 -15.98 -6.18
CA ASP A 4 1.66 -15.65 -4.77
C ASP A 4 2.94 -15.15 -4.07
N LEU A 5 3.73 -14.38 -4.82
CA LEU A 5 4.92 -13.72 -4.27
C LEU A 5 4.48 -12.57 -3.34
N PRO A 6 5.21 -12.34 -2.23
CA PRO A 6 5.04 -11.15 -1.42
C PRO A 6 5.21 -9.88 -2.26
N ILE A 7 4.25 -8.96 -2.20
CA ILE A 7 4.28 -7.69 -2.95
C ILE A 7 3.97 -6.53 -2.01
N LEU A 8 4.85 -5.52 -2.04
CA LEU A 8 4.59 -4.17 -1.54
C LEU A 8 4.63 -3.20 -2.73
N ALA A 9 3.47 -2.65 -3.11
CA ALA A 9 3.37 -1.71 -4.23
C ALA A 9 3.23 -0.26 -3.72
N ILE A 10 4.12 0.64 -4.14
CA ILE A 10 4.23 1.99 -3.57
C ILE A 10 3.93 3.05 -4.64
N GLY A 11 3.12 4.06 -4.31
CA GLY A 11 2.79 5.17 -5.21
C GLY A 11 2.22 4.67 -6.53
N GLY A 12 2.92 4.92 -7.63
CA GLY A 12 2.53 4.39 -8.95
C GLY A 12 2.40 2.85 -8.99
N GLY A 13 3.12 2.13 -8.14
CA GLY A 13 2.96 0.68 -8.00
C GLY A 13 1.55 0.28 -7.51
N MET A 14 0.93 1.07 -6.64
CA MET A 14 -0.47 0.84 -6.22
C MET A 14 -1.42 0.96 -7.41
N HIS A 15 -1.21 1.98 -8.26
CA HIS A 15 -1.97 2.15 -9.50
C HIS A 15 -1.78 0.97 -10.46
N THR A 16 -0.54 0.55 -10.68
CA THR A 16 -0.22 -0.61 -11.53
C THR A 16 -0.88 -1.89 -11.00
N LEU A 17 -0.85 -2.12 -9.69
CA LEU A 17 -1.52 -3.27 -9.07
C LEU A 17 -3.04 -3.23 -9.33
N ASN A 18 -3.68 -2.08 -9.13
CA ASN A 18 -5.11 -1.93 -9.36
C ASN A 18 -5.49 -2.21 -10.83
N LEU A 19 -4.76 -1.60 -11.78
CA LEU A 19 -4.96 -1.79 -13.22
C LEU A 19 -4.74 -3.25 -13.64
N ALA A 20 -3.65 -3.87 -13.18
CA ALA A 20 -3.37 -5.28 -13.47
C ALA A 20 -4.45 -6.22 -12.94
N MET A 21 -5.16 -5.82 -11.88
CA MET A 21 -6.30 -6.55 -11.31
C MET A 21 -7.65 -6.20 -11.95
N GLY A 22 -7.68 -5.40 -13.00
CA GLY A 22 -8.88 -5.02 -13.74
C GLY A 22 -9.65 -3.83 -13.15
N GLY A 23 -8.99 -3.01 -12.34
CA GLY A 23 -9.50 -1.70 -11.95
C GLY A 23 -9.19 -0.62 -13.00
N SER A 24 -9.51 0.64 -12.68
CA SER A 24 -9.20 1.83 -13.46
C SER A 24 -8.59 2.93 -12.56
N LEU A 25 -8.37 4.13 -13.08
CA LEU A 25 -7.84 5.27 -12.32
C LEU A 25 -8.71 6.51 -12.54
N ILE A 26 -8.68 7.41 -11.56
CA ILE A 26 -9.07 8.81 -11.74
C ILE A 26 -7.80 9.55 -12.13
N GLU A 27 -7.86 10.28 -13.23
CA GLU A 27 -6.80 11.18 -13.68
C GLU A 27 -7.02 12.56 -13.06
N ASP A 28 -5.91 13.21 -12.69
CA ASP A 28 -5.86 14.62 -12.26
C ASP A 28 -6.87 15.01 -11.15
N ILE A 29 -6.63 14.48 -9.95
CA ILE A 29 -7.34 14.85 -8.73
C ILE A 29 -6.83 16.23 -8.27
N PRO A 30 -7.73 17.22 -8.10
CA PRO A 30 -7.37 18.53 -7.57
C PRO A 30 -6.71 18.43 -6.19
N ASP A 31 -5.79 19.33 -5.88
CA ASP A 31 -5.12 19.45 -4.57
C ASP A 31 -4.24 18.24 -4.16
N HIS A 32 -3.96 17.33 -5.09
CA HIS A 32 -3.01 16.24 -4.92
C HIS A 32 -1.73 16.50 -5.73
N GLY A 33 -0.56 16.19 -5.16
CA GLY A 33 0.71 16.32 -5.87
C GLY A 33 1.81 16.98 -5.06
N LEU A 34 2.77 17.60 -5.76
CA LEU A 34 3.84 18.36 -5.12
C LEU A 34 3.29 19.67 -4.55
N ASP A 35 3.94 20.16 -3.49
CA ASP A 35 3.71 21.52 -3.02
C ASP A 35 4.41 22.50 -3.99
N GLU A 36 3.66 22.90 -5.02
CA GLU A 36 4.13 23.81 -6.07
C GLU A 36 4.31 25.24 -5.58
N GLU A 37 3.64 25.65 -4.48
CA GLU A 37 3.81 26.99 -3.88
C GLU A 37 5.22 27.18 -3.31
N SER A 38 5.84 26.11 -2.83
CA SER A 38 7.16 26.18 -2.21
C SER A 38 8.33 26.38 -3.19
N GLY A 39 8.09 26.18 -4.50
CA GLY A 39 9.13 26.16 -5.55
C GLY A 39 10.23 25.10 -5.33
N ARG A 40 10.05 24.23 -4.33
CA ARG A 40 10.97 23.17 -3.93
C ARG A 40 10.29 21.82 -4.20
N ASN A 41 11.08 20.77 -4.40
CA ASN A 41 10.58 19.41 -4.62
C ASN A 41 10.03 18.77 -3.32
N VAL A 42 9.18 19.50 -2.60
CA VAL A 42 8.59 19.13 -1.32
C VAL A 42 7.28 18.40 -1.57
N SER A 43 7.09 17.28 -0.89
CA SER A 43 5.85 16.52 -0.96
C SER A 43 4.73 17.28 -0.25
N GLY A 44 3.53 17.28 -0.84
CA GLY A 44 2.32 17.61 -0.10
C GLY A 44 2.13 16.68 1.10
N LYS A 45 1.28 17.06 2.05
CA LYS A 45 0.94 16.19 3.20
C LYS A 45 -0.55 16.26 3.49
N HIS A 46 -1.19 15.09 3.57
CA HIS A 46 -2.60 14.96 3.94
C HIS A 46 -2.80 13.89 5.03
N ARG A 47 -4.03 13.69 5.47
CA ARG A 47 -4.35 12.67 6.48
C ARG A 47 -5.04 11.50 5.84
N ILE A 48 -4.65 10.31 6.28
CA ILE A 48 -5.28 9.07 5.88
C ILE A 48 -5.85 8.38 7.11
N TRP A 49 -6.96 7.69 6.92
CA TRP A 49 -7.53 6.76 7.87
C TRP A 49 -7.14 5.33 7.48
N ILE A 50 -6.40 4.65 8.34
CA ILE A 50 -6.03 3.25 8.15
C ILE A 50 -7.08 2.36 8.81
N SER A 51 -7.72 1.50 8.03
CA SER A 51 -8.77 0.59 8.51
C SER A 51 -8.23 -0.38 9.56
N PRO A 52 -8.75 -0.39 10.79
CA PRO A 52 -8.40 -1.42 11.78
C PRO A 52 -8.70 -2.83 11.24
N GLY A 53 -7.83 -3.79 11.58
CA GLY A 53 -7.96 -5.18 11.09
C GLY A 53 -7.43 -5.44 9.68
N SER A 54 -7.04 -4.40 8.93
CA SER A 54 -6.35 -4.57 7.63
C SER A 54 -4.94 -5.16 7.79
N LYS A 55 -4.40 -5.75 6.72
CA LYS A 55 -2.97 -6.15 6.68
C LYS A 55 -2.08 -4.94 6.93
N LEU A 56 -2.45 -3.76 6.42
CA LEU A 56 -1.73 -2.51 6.65
C LEU A 56 -1.65 -2.16 8.15
N ALA A 57 -2.79 -2.15 8.84
CA ALA A 57 -2.83 -1.89 10.28
C ALA A 57 -2.01 -2.91 11.09
N SER A 58 -2.07 -4.19 10.70
CA SER A 58 -1.29 -5.26 11.33
C SER A 58 0.22 -4.99 11.26
N VAL A 59 0.73 -4.62 10.08
CA VAL A 59 2.16 -4.34 9.89
C VAL A 59 2.61 -3.08 10.63
N LEU A 60 1.81 -2.02 10.60
CA LEU A 60 2.16 -0.77 11.28
C LEU A 60 2.03 -0.88 12.81
N GLY A 61 1.16 -1.79 13.28
CA GLY A 61 0.86 -2.06 14.69
C GLY A 61 -0.38 -1.33 15.20
N SER A 62 -1.04 -0.51 14.38
CA SER A 62 -2.27 0.20 14.73
C SER A 62 -2.99 0.71 13.48
N GLY A 63 -4.33 0.78 13.54
CA GLY A 63 -5.15 1.54 12.60
C GLY A 63 -5.40 2.98 13.07
N GLY A 64 -6.22 3.72 12.34
CA GLY A 64 -6.64 5.08 12.66
C GLY A 64 -5.97 6.16 11.81
N GLN A 65 -6.08 7.41 12.26
CA GLN A 65 -5.63 8.57 11.51
C GLN A 65 -4.11 8.77 11.60
N VAL A 66 -3.46 8.96 10.46
CA VAL A 66 -2.05 9.38 10.38
C VAL A 66 -1.86 10.44 9.30
N ARG A 67 -0.78 11.21 9.39
CA ARG A 67 -0.39 12.18 8.35
C ARG A 67 0.77 11.61 7.52
N VAL A 68 0.64 11.61 6.20
CA VAL A 68 1.62 11.04 5.27
C VAL A 68 1.97 12.05 4.17
N ASN A 69 3.01 11.76 3.40
CA ASN A 69 3.32 12.51 2.19
C ASN A 69 2.38 12.16 1.03
N SER A 70 2.14 13.13 0.16
CA SER A 70 1.43 12.98 -1.12
C SER A 70 2.30 13.53 -2.25
N ARG A 71 2.39 12.75 -3.33
CA ARG A 71 3.18 13.04 -4.54
C ARG A 71 2.53 12.43 -5.78
N HIS A 72 1.21 12.37 -5.83
CA HIS A 72 0.44 11.80 -6.93
C HIS A 72 -0.61 12.80 -7.35
N ARG A 73 -0.98 12.81 -8.64
CA ARG A 73 -2.18 13.52 -9.13
C ARG A 73 -3.30 12.55 -9.50
N ASN A 74 -2.95 11.31 -9.79
CA ASN A 74 -3.93 10.25 -10.06
C ASN A 74 -4.30 9.56 -8.75
N GLY A 75 -5.45 8.89 -8.74
CA GLY A 75 -5.89 8.13 -7.58
C GLY A 75 -7.02 7.16 -7.90
N ILE A 76 -7.55 6.54 -6.84
CA ILE A 76 -8.52 5.46 -6.93
C ILE A 76 -9.64 5.76 -5.93
N ARG A 77 -10.91 5.70 -6.36
CA ARG A 77 -12.07 5.57 -5.45
C ARG A 77 -12.64 4.16 -5.57
N GLU A 78 -13.60 3.84 -4.71
CA GLU A 78 -14.30 2.54 -4.74
C GLU A 78 -14.83 2.17 -6.15
N ALA A 79 -15.27 3.15 -6.93
CA ALA A 79 -15.75 2.94 -8.30
C ALA A 79 -14.65 2.49 -9.28
N GLN A 80 -13.39 2.87 -9.05
CA GLN A 80 -12.23 2.50 -9.88
C GLN A 80 -11.45 1.29 -9.32
N LYS A 81 -11.65 0.96 -8.04
CA LYS A 81 -10.97 -0.15 -7.39
C LYS A 81 -11.36 -1.48 -8.04
N SER A 82 -10.37 -2.31 -8.34
CA SER A 82 -10.61 -3.70 -8.75
C SER A 82 -11.45 -4.44 -7.69
N ARG A 83 -12.44 -5.21 -8.16
CA ARG A 83 -13.25 -6.09 -7.29
C ARG A 83 -12.42 -7.21 -6.63
N LYS A 84 -11.18 -7.42 -7.07
CA LYS A 84 -10.24 -8.41 -6.51
C LYS A 84 -9.40 -7.84 -5.34
N LEU A 85 -9.55 -6.55 -5.05
CA LEU A 85 -8.81 -5.83 -4.02
C LEU A 85 -9.76 -5.23 -2.97
N VAL A 86 -9.25 -5.10 -1.76
CA VAL A 86 -9.90 -4.44 -0.63
C VAL A 86 -9.12 -3.18 -0.30
N ALA A 87 -9.80 -2.10 0.02
CA ALA A 87 -9.16 -0.86 0.48
C ALA A 87 -8.83 -0.96 1.98
N SER A 88 -7.62 -0.57 2.32
CA SER A 88 -7.07 -0.63 3.68
C SER A 88 -6.75 0.74 4.27
N ALA A 89 -6.74 1.79 3.45
CA ALA A 89 -6.69 3.17 3.91
C ALA A 89 -7.39 4.13 2.94
N TYR A 90 -7.90 5.25 3.47
CA TYR A 90 -8.53 6.32 2.70
C TYR A 90 -8.01 7.69 3.14
N SER A 91 -7.83 8.59 2.19
CA SER A 91 -7.71 10.03 2.46
C SER A 91 -8.97 10.51 3.16
N ILE A 92 -8.80 11.27 4.25
CA ILE A 92 -9.92 11.75 5.07
C ILE A 92 -10.65 12.90 4.37
N GLU A 93 -9.92 13.68 3.58
CA GLU A 93 -10.43 14.91 2.97
C GLU A 93 -11.33 14.63 1.76
N ASP A 94 -11.03 13.58 0.99
CA ASP A 94 -11.64 13.36 -0.32
C ASP A 94 -12.02 11.90 -0.58
N SER A 95 -11.81 10.96 0.33
CA SER A 95 -12.12 9.53 0.18
C SER A 95 -11.37 8.82 -0.96
N ILE A 96 -10.25 9.38 -1.44
CA ILE A 96 -9.31 8.64 -2.28
C ILE A 96 -8.75 7.46 -1.48
N ILE A 97 -8.64 6.31 -2.11
CA ILE A 97 -8.04 5.12 -1.51
C ILE A 97 -6.52 5.31 -1.47
N GLU A 98 -5.96 5.17 -0.28
CA GLU A 98 -4.56 5.39 0.03
C GLU A 98 -3.83 4.08 0.36
N GLY A 99 -4.59 2.99 0.53
CA GLY A 99 -4.08 1.65 0.74
C GLY A 99 -4.97 0.61 0.10
N LEU A 100 -4.35 -0.38 -0.55
CA LEU A 100 -5.03 -1.55 -1.12
C LEU A 100 -4.36 -2.82 -0.61
N GLU A 101 -5.14 -3.89 -0.47
CA GLU A 101 -4.62 -5.21 -0.18
C GLU A 101 -5.40 -6.28 -0.93
N SER A 102 -4.73 -7.39 -1.25
CA SER A 102 -5.44 -8.54 -1.81
C SER A 102 -5.85 -9.50 -0.69
N PRO A 103 -7.14 -9.86 -0.60
CA PRO A 103 -7.59 -10.90 0.34
C PRO A 103 -7.23 -12.32 -0.14
N ASN A 104 -6.94 -12.49 -1.44
CA ASN A 104 -6.77 -13.80 -2.07
C ASN A 104 -5.30 -14.25 -2.19
N HIS A 105 -4.36 -13.44 -1.68
CA HIS A 105 -2.92 -13.73 -1.73
C HIS A 105 -2.35 -13.72 -0.32
N THR A 106 -1.29 -14.49 -0.10
CA THR A 106 -0.61 -14.60 1.19
C THR A 106 -0.21 -13.22 1.69
N TRP A 107 0.49 -12.44 0.87
CA TRP A 107 0.87 -11.07 1.23
C TRP A 107 1.00 -10.16 0.01
N VAL A 108 -0.07 -9.41 -0.28
CA VAL A 108 -0.07 -8.34 -1.28
C VAL A 108 -0.65 -7.11 -0.63
N LEU A 109 0.15 -6.07 -0.54
CA LEU A 109 -0.17 -4.79 0.05
C LEU A 109 0.30 -3.66 -0.87
N ALA A 110 -0.47 -2.60 -0.94
CA ALA A 110 -0.11 -1.41 -1.67
C ALA A 110 -0.49 -0.15 -0.89
N ILE A 111 0.31 0.88 -1.05
CA ILE A 111 0.13 2.16 -0.37
C ILE A 111 0.48 3.30 -1.32
N GLN A 112 -0.29 4.37 -1.29
CA GLN A 112 -0.16 5.47 -2.24
C GLN A 112 0.92 6.49 -1.83
N CYS A 113 1.08 6.73 -0.53
CA CYS A 113 2.18 7.54 -0.03
C CYS A 113 3.54 6.87 -0.31
N HIS A 114 4.63 7.60 -0.06
CA HIS A 114 6.01 7.17 -0.32
C HIS A 114 6.77 6.88 1.00
N PRO A 115 6.59 5.68 1.60
CA PRO A 115 7.25 5.31 2.86
C PRO A 115 8.78 5.18 2.76
N GLU A 116 9.34 5.11 1.56
CA GLU A 116 10.79 5.18 1.32
C GLU A 116 11.37 6.55 1.68
N ARG A 117 10.54 7.60 1.72
CA ARG A 117 10.90 8.94 2.22
C ARG A 117 10.64 8.99 3.72
N GLN A 118 11.48 8.30 4.50
CA GLN A 118 11.24 8.01 5.92
C GLN A 118 10.98 9.24 6.80
N ASP A 119 11.57 10.40 6.47
CA ASP A 119 11.39 11.65 7.21
C ASP A 119 10.05 12.35 6.92
N GLU A 120 9.27 11.84 5.96
CA GLU A 120 8.02 12.44 5.51
C GLU A 120 6.78 11.61 5.86
N VAL A 121 6.97 10.46 6.51
CA VAL A 121 5.90 9.56 6.99
C VAL A 121 6.12 9.21 8.46
N PRO A 122 5.10 8.70 9.18
CA PRO A 122 5.29 8.24 10.54
C PRO A 122 6.34 7.12 10.60
N ARG A 123 7.20 7.17 11.63
CA ARG A 123 8.34 6.25 11.77
C ARG A 123 7.96 4.79 11.54
N GLN A 124 6.82 4.33 12.05
CA GLN A 124 6.38 2.94 11.90
C GLN A 124 6.22 2.45 10.46
N PHE A 125 6.16 3.33 9.45
CA PHE A 125 6.04 2.94 8.05
C PHE A 125 7.27 2.19 7.51
N TYR A 126 8.44 2.30 8.16
CA TYR A 126 9.60 1.44 7.83
C TYR A 126 9.28 -0.06 7.99
N LYS A 127 8.30 -0.41 8.85
CA LYS A 127 7.88 -1.80 9.08
C LYS A 127 7.33 -2.46 7.82
N LEU A 128 6.81 -1.70 6.85
CA LEU A 128 6.35 -2.23 5.55
C LEU A 128 7.48 -2.95 4.80
N PHE A 129 8.68 -2.35 4.79
CA PHE A 129 9.85 -2.94 4.13
C PHE A 129 10.39 -4.15 4.91
N ARG A 130 10.37 -4.09 6.25
CA ARG A 130 10.73 -5.24 7.08
C ARG A 130 9.81 -6.42 6.85
N GLU A 131 8.50 -6.18 6.85
CA GLU A 131 7.51 -7.21 6.59
C GLU A 131 7.72 -7.83 5.20
N LEU A 132 7.91 -7.03 4.15
CA LEU A 132 8.22 -7.55 2.82
C LEU A 132 9.46 -8.46 2.84
N ALA A 133 10.53 -8.04 3.50
CA ALA A 133 11.77 -8.80 3.59
C ALA A 133 11.59 -10.13 4.34
N ASP A 134 10.84 -10.12 5.43
CA ASP A 134 10.55 -11.32 6.22
C ASP A 134 9.66 -12.29 5.42
N ARG A 135 8.59 -11.79 4.79
CA ARG A 135 7.71 -12.58 3.90
C ARG A 135 8.46 -13.18 2.71
N SER A 136 9.45 -12.47 2.20
CA SER A 136 10.28 -12.93 1.07
C SER A 136 11.22 -14.06 1.47
N LYS A 137 11.71 -14.09 2.72
CA LYS A 137 12.46 -15.24 3.26
C LYS A 137 11.54 -16.45 3.41
N ASP A 138 10.35 -16.24 3.98
CA ASP A 138 9.38 -17.32 4.19
C ASP A 138 8.92 -17.95 2.86
N TYR A 139 8.73 -17.14 1.82
CA TYR A 139 8.41 -17.66 0.48
C TYR A 139 9.54 -18.48 -0.13
N ARG A 140 10.81 -18.10 0.11
CA ARG A 140 11.98 -18.83 -0.39
C ARG A 140 12.20 -20.16 0.35
N TYR A 141 11.74 -20.24 1.60
CA TYR A 141 11.84 -21.42 2.44
C TYR A 141 10.46 -21.81 2.98
N PRO A 142 9.52 -22.24 2.11
CA PRO A 142 8.18 -22.61 2.52
C PRO A 142 8.22 -24.00 3.17
N ASN A 143 8.83 -24.12 4.35
CA ASN A 143 9.01 -25.35 5.12
C ASN A 143 9.57 -26.56 4.34
N ASP A 144 10.83 -26.92 4.59
CA ASP A 144 11.43 -28.24 4.31
C ASP A 144 10.79 -29.40 5.13
N ASN A 145 9.50 -29.32 5.47
CA ASN A 145 8.75 -30.35 6.20
C ASN A 145 7.84 -31.16 5.27
N HIS A 146 8.34 -31.55 4.11
CA HIS A 146 7.67 -32.54 3.26
C HIS A 146 8.58 -33.64 2.73
N VAL A 147 9.51 -34.14 3.56
CA VAL A 147 9.97 -35.54 3.45
C VAL A 147 10.33 -36.09 4.84
N GLN A 148 9.33 -36.57 5.58
CA GLN A 148 9.51 -37.82 6.31
C GLN A 148 8.57 -38.86 5.71
N THR A 149 9.00 -39.42 4.58
CA THR A 149 8.72 -40.82 4.30
C THR A 149 9.67 -41.68 5.12
N LYS A 150 9.18 -42.85 5.55
CA LYS A 150 9.83 -44.00 6.24
C LYS A 150 9.34 -44.14 7.70
N PHE A 151 8.66 -45.21 8.12
CA PHE A 151 8.43 -46.55 7.57
C PHE A 151 6.99 -47.00 7.83
#